data_AF-A0A0C2GEM9-F1
#
_entry.id   AF-A0A0C2GEM9-F1
#
_cell.length_a   1.000
_cell.length_b   1.000
_cell.length_c   1.000
_cell.angle_alpha   90.00
_cell.angle_beta   90.00
_cell.angle_gamma   90.00
#
_symmetry.space_group_name_H-M   'P 1'
#
loop_
_entity.id
_entity.type
_entity.pdbx_description
1 polymer ?
#
loop_
_entity_poly.entity_id
_entity_poly.type
_entity_poly.pdbx_seq_one_letter_code
_entity_poly.pdbx_strand_id
1 'polypeptide(L)'
;MADYSIGEKILEERLYEKETNRPPEPEHVVNLKHGMVREAYELFLTHFGASPVDELKAAVAPGRVNLIGDHIDYCDGFVLPMAIPLYTVVLGRKASDQKRSFTNVFSSHFPDPLVIQRPYDKIVTECLSWGRYIQGVLALTGCGLCFDVVVHSNIPLGSGLSSSAALEHRITLEPLPRGVRSAELCRRVEHEYAEVPCGIMDQFVIALAEHAHALRIDCSRKQREQTRKYIHWPRKSGVGPLNHL
;
A
#
# COMPACT_ATOMS: atom_id res chain seq x y z
N MET A 1 -0.35 -6.39 -29.09
CA MET A 1 -0.47 -5.06 -28.47
C MET A 1 -1.15 -5.25 -27.13
N ALA A 2 -0.54 -4.83 -26.02
CA ALA A 2 -1.15 -4.94 -24.71
C ALA A 2 -2.39 -4.04 -24.65
N ASP A 3 -3.54 -4.59 -24.26
CA ASP A 3 -4.79 -3.85 -24.12
C ASP A 3 -4.73 -2.98 -22.86
N TYR A 4 -4.40 -1.70 -23.04
CA TYR A 4 -4.31 -0.71 -21.95
C TYR A 4 -5.63 -0.53 -21.18
N SER A 5 -6.77 -0.90 -21.79
CA SER A 5 -8.09 -0.69 -21.19
C SER A 5 -8.36 -1.57 -19.96
N ILE A 6 -7.62 -2.67 -19.77
CA ILE A 6 -7.88 -3.58 -18.65
C ILE A 6 -7.41 -3.00 -17.32
N GLY A 7 -6.22 -2.38 -17.29
CA GLY A 7 -5.69 -1.73 -16.10
C GLY A 7 -6.56 -0.54 -15.67
N GLU A 8 -7.04 0.22 -16.65
CA GLU A 8 -8.02 1.30 -16.47
C GLU A 8 -9.30 0.77 -15.82
N LYS A 9 -9.95 -0.24 -16.40
CA LYS A 9 -11.19 -0.82 -15.85
C LYS A 9 -11.01 -1.31 -14.41
N ILE A 10 -9.93 -2.03 -14.11
CA ILE A 10 -9.68 -2.57 -12.76
C ILE A 10 -9.45 -1.44 -11.74
N LEU A 11 -8.76 -0.36 -12.13
CA LEU A 11 -8.51 0.79 -11.27
C LEU A 11 -9.76 1.66 -11.08
N GLU A 12 -10.47 1.96 -12.17
CA GLU A 12 -11.67 2.79 -12.19
C GLU A 12 -12.81 2.16 -11.40
N GLU A 13 -12.98 0.84 -11.47
CA GLU A 13 -14.08 0.17 -10.79
C GLU A 13 -13.93 0.18 -9.26
N ARG A 14 -12.71 0.28 -8.69
CA ARG A 14 -12.53 -0.02 -7.25
C ARG A 14 -11.44 0.74 -6.48
N LEU A 15 -10.70 1.69 -7.07
CA LEU A 15 -9.71 2.50 -6.31
C LEU A 15 -10.14 3.93 -5.99
N TYR A 16 -11.28 4.37 -6.50
CA TYR A 16 -11.88 5.65 -6.16
C TYR A 16 -13.28 5.45 -5.57
N GLU A 17 -13.38 4.83 -4.39
CA GLU A 17 -14.49 5.17 -3.48
C GLU A 17 -14.28 6.64 -3.08
N LYS A 18 -14.83 7.53 -3.91
CA LYS A 18 -14.83 8.99 -3.88
C LYS A 18 -14.53 9.55 -2.48
N GLU A 19 -13.25 9.72 -2.13
CA GLU A 19 -12.88 10.72 -1.15
C GLU A 19 -12.99 12.05 -1.87
N THR A 20 -14.21 12.60 -1.90
CA THR A 20 -14.65 13.78 -2.67
C THR A 20 -13.83 15.05 -2.43
N ASN A 21 -12.86 15.01 -1.50
CA ASN A 21 -12.08 16.17 -1.06
C ASN A 21 -10.58 16.08 -1.39
N ARG A 22 -10.09 15.00 -2.01
CA ARG A 22 -8.66 14.94 -2.42
C ARG A 22 -8.44 15.71 -3.73
N PRO A 23 -7.34 16.48 -3.85
CA PRO A 23 -6.97 17.08 -5.11
C PRO A 23 -6.72 15.99 -6.17
N PRO A 24 -7.15 16.19 -7.43
CA PRO A 24 -6.92 15.21 -8.48
C PRO A 24 -5.42 15.02 -8.73
N GLU A 25 -5.03 13.76 -8.93
CA GLU A 25 -3.65 13.43 -9.28
C GLU A 25 -3.35 13.85 -10.75
N PRO A 26 -2.11 14.26 -11.06
CA PRO A 26 -1.71 14.50 -12.43
C PRO A 26 -1.79 13.25 -13.30
N GLU A 27 -2.07 13.43 -14.59
CA GLU A 27 -2.21 12.35 -15.57
C GLU A 27 -1.02 11.38 -15.59
N HIS A 28 0.22 11.88 -15.52
CA HIS A 28 1.40 11.02 -15.49
C HIS A 28 1.47 10.09 -14.26
N VAL A 29 0.92 10.53 -13.10
CA VAL A 29 0.83 9.72 -11.88
C VAL A 29 -0.20 8.61 -12.06
N VAL A 30 -1.35 8.95 -12.65
CA VAL A 30 -2.41 8.00 -12.98
C VAL A 30 -1.88 6.94 -13.96
N ASN A 31 -1.21 7.36 -15.03
CA ASN A 31 -0.63 6.45 -16.03
C ASN A 31 0.42 5.50 -15.45
N LEU A 32 1.24 5.96 -14.49
CA LEU A 32 2.19 5.10 -13.78
C LEU A 32 1.46 3.98 -13.01
N LYS A 33 0.39 4.32 -12.28
CA LYS A 33 -0.41 3.32 -11.56
C LYS A 33 -1.08 2.34 -12.51
N HIS A 34 -1.60 2.82 -13.65
CA HIS A 34 -2.22 1.98 -14.69
C HIS A 34 -1.21 0.95 -15.23
N GLY A 35 0.02 1.39 -15.52
CA GLY A 35 1.11 0.51 -15.95
C GLY A 35 1.40 -0.60 -14.94
N MET A 36 1.54 -0.23 -13.66
CA MET A 36 1.83 -1.21 -12.62
C MET A 36 0.69 -2.21 -12.36
N VAL A 37 -0.58 -1.77 -12.47
CA VAL A 37 -1.72 -2.70 -12.37
C VAL A 37 -1.77 -3.67 -13.53
N ARG A 38 -1.43 -3.22 -14.74
CA ARG A 38 -1.32 -4.10 -15.90
C ARG A 38 -0.23 -5.16 -15.70
N GLU A 39 0.94 -4.77 -15.22
CA GLU A 39 2.03 -5.72 -14.91
C GLU A 39 1.60 -6.72 -13.82
N ALA A 40 0.91 -6.27 -12.77
CA ALA A 40 0.33 -7.14 -11.75
C ALA A 40 -0.72 -8.11 -12.32
N TYR A 41 -1.52 -7.67 -13.29
CA TYR A 41 -2.51 -8.51 -13.97
C TYR A 41 -1.85 -9.59 -14.83
N GLU A 42 -0.77 -9.28 -15.55
CA GLU A 42 0.00 -10.27 -16.33
C GLU A 42 0.60 -11.36 -15.41
N LEU A 43 1.13 -10.96 -14.26
CA LEU A 43 1.57 -11.90 -13.22
C LEU A 43 0.41 -12.73 -12.68
N PHE A 44 -0.76 -12.13 -12.46
CA PHE A 44 -1.94 -12.85 -11.97
C PHE A 44 -2.40 -13.92 -12.96
N LEU A 45 -2.48 -13.59 -14.25
CA LEU A 45 -2.80 -14.55 -15.31
C LEU A 45 -1.81 -15.72 -15.32
N THR A 46 -0.52 -15.43 -15.14
CA THR A 46 0.54 -16.44 -15.15
C THR A 46 0.43 -17.41 -13.98
N HIS A 47 0.10 -16.93 -12.78
CA HIS A 47 0.12 -17.75 -11.56
C HIS A 47 -1.23 -18.32 -11.14
N PHE A 48 -2.34 -17.66 -11.49
CA PHE A 48 -3.69 -18.01 -11.04
C PHE A 48 -4.69 -18.22 -12.18
N GLY A 49 -4.28 -17.98 -13.42
CA GLY A 49 -5.11 -18.14 -14.61
C GLY A 49 -6.08 -16.99 -14.85
N ALA A 50 -6.87 -17.10 -15.92
CA ALA A 50 -7.86 -16.11 -16.29
C ALA A 50 -9.00 -16.01 -15.25
N SER A 51 -9.53 -14.81 -15.06
CA SER A 51 -10.74 -14.56 -14.27
C SER A 51 -11.55 -13.41 -14.88
N PRO A 52 -12.87 -13.37 -14.66
CA PRO A 52 -13.68 -12.22 -15.02
C PRO A 52 -13.13 -10.94 -14.37
N VAL A 53 -13.11 -9.84 -15.12
CA VAL A 53 -12.51 -8.57 -14.67
C VAL A 53 -13.23 -8.01 -13.45
N ASP A 54 -14.54 -8.21 -13.37
CA ASP A 54 -15.42 -7.76 -12.28
C ASP A 54 -15.18 -8.48 -10.94
N GLU A 55 -14.59 -9.68 -10.98
CA GLU A 55 -14.15 -10.44 -9.81
C GLU A 55 -12.77 -9.99 -9.29
N LEU A 56 -11.98 -9.34 -10.14
CA LEU A 56 -10.66 -8.83 -9.77
C LEU A 56 -10.79 -7.52 -9.01
N LYS A 57 -9.94 -7.36 -8.00
CA LYS A 57 -9.74 -6.10 -7.30
C LYS A 57 -8.27 -5.76 -7.30
N ALA A 58 -7.96 -4.49 -7.56
CA ALA A 58 -6.62 -3.96 -7.39
C ALA A 58 -6.61 -2.87 -6.32
N ALA A 59 -5.45 -2.74 -5.68
CA ALA A 59 -5.21 -1.82 -4.59
C ALA A 59 -3.78 -1.28 -4.74
N VAL A 60 -3.61 0.05 -4.69
CA VAL A 60 -2.29 0.69 -4.88
C VAL A 60 -1.93 1.52 -3.65
N ALA A 61 -0.71 1.34 -3.15
CA ALA A 61 -0.13 2.14 -2.08
C ALA A 61 1.23 2.71 -2.52
N PRO A 62 1.52 3.99 -2.24
CA PRO A 62 2.84 4.55 -2.53
C PRO A 62 3.88 4.08 -1.51
N GLY A 63 5.16 4.29 -1.82
CA GLY A 63 6.23 4.37 -0.84
C GLY A 63 6.36 5.78 -0.28
N ARG A 64 7.33 6.00 0.61
CA ARG A 64 7.57 7.31 1.21
C ARG A 64 9.05 7.62 1.41
N VAL A 65 9.37 8.91 1.44
CA VAL A 65 10.64 9.43 1.96
C VAL A 65 10.38 10.29 3.18
N ASN A 66 11.33 10.31 4.10
CA ASN A 66 11.36 11.30 5.16
C ASN A 66 12.24 12.48 4.73
N LEU A 67 11.76 13.72 4.83
CA LEU A 67 12.57 14.89 4.50
C LEU A 67 13.45 15.30 5.68
N ILE A 68 12.93 15.18 6.91
CA ILE A 68 13.65 15.47 8.15
C ILE A 68 12.94 14.82 9.34
N GLY A 69 13.72 14.48 10.37
CA GLY A 69 13.23 13.90 11.61
C GLY A 69 13.35 12.38 11.64
N ASP A 70 14.48 11.83 11.22
CA ASP A 70 14.71 10.39 11.30
C ASP A 70 14.94 9.94 12.74
N HIS A 71 14.53 8.71 13.06
CA HIS A 71 14.72 8.06 14.36
C HIS A 71 14.10 8.78 15.57
N ILE A 72 13.22 9.74 15.34
CA ILE A 72 12.51 10.47 16.40
C ILE A 72 11.00 10.23 16.38
N ASP A 73 10.48 9.45 15.42
CA ASP A 73 9.07 9.10 15.34
C ASP A 73 8.61 8.16 16.47
N TYR A 74 9.50 7.30 16.97
CA TYR A 74 9.29 6.49 18.17
C TYR A 74 9.79 7.16 19.47
N CYS A 75 10.36 8.37 19.36
CA CYS A 75 10.80 9.19 20.49
C CYS A 75 9.88 10.42 20.70
N ASP A 76 8.62 10.35 20.25
CA ASP A 76 7.63 11.41 20.38
C ASP A 76 8.04 12.75 19.71
N GLY A 77 8.86 12.70 18.66
CA GLY A 77 9.34 13.87 17.91
C GLY A 77 8.40 14.35 16.79
N PHE A 78 8.83 15.39 16.07
CA PHE A 78 8.20 15.82 14.82
C PHE A 78 8.92 15.24 13.62
N VAL A 79 8.17 14.73 12.65
CA VAL A 79 8.71 14.24 11.38
C VAL A 79 8.03 14.91 10.19
N LEU A 80 8.74 15.00 9.07
CA LEU A 80 8.23 15.62 7.85
C LEU A 80 8.42 14.72 6.62
N PRO A 81 7.65 13.63 6.52
CA PRO A 81 7.68 12.77 5.35
C PRO A 81 6.75 13.19 4.21
N MET A 82 6.92 12.55 3.05
CA MET A 82 6.01 12.63 1.91
C MET A 82 5.97 11.31 1.14
N ALA A 83 4.84 11.05 0.46
CA ALA A 83 4.73 9.93 -0.46
C ALA A 83 5.55 10.19 -1.74
N ILE A 84 6.09 9.13 -2.32
CA ILE A 84 6.85 9.16 -3.59
C ILE A 84 6.15 8.31 -4.65
N PRO A 85 6.38 8.56 -5.95
CA PRO A 85 5.73 7.83 -7.05
C PRO A 85 6.37 6.46 -7.31
N LEU A 86 6.70 5.73 -6.25
CA LEU A 86 6.97 4.30 -6.24
C LEU A 86 5.81 3.63 -5.53
N TYR A 87 5.36 2.48 -6.00
CA TYR A 87 4.14 1.85 -5.54
C TYR A 87 4.30 0.36 -5.28
N THR A 88 3.44 -0.12 -4.38
CA THR A 88 3.05 -1.52 -4.28
C THR A 88 1.61 -1.64 -4.77
N VAL A 89 1.41 -2.57 -5.71
CA VAL A 89 0.12 -2.99 -6.23
C VAL A 89 -0.20 -4.36 -5.65
N VAL A 90 -1.40 -4.48 -5.11
CA VAL A 90 -2.00 -5.75 -4.73
C VAL A 90 -3.16 -5.98 -5.67
N LEU A 91 -3.14 -7.09 -6.41
CA LEU A 91 -4.20 -7.46 -7.34
C LEU A 91 -4.62 -8.90 -7.06
N GLY A 92 -5.92 -9.15 -6.97
CA GLY A 92 -6.38 -10.52 -6.78
C GLY A 92 -7.88 -10.68 -6.81
N ARG A 93 -8.33 -11.87 -6.43
CA ARG A 93 -9.74 -12.21 -6.25
C ARG A 93 -9.95 -13.04 -5.00
N LYS A 94 -11.22 -13.16 -4.59
CA LYS A 94 -11.63 -14.20 -3.63
C LYS A 94 -11.35 -15.57 -4.26
N ALA A 95 -10.83 -16.49 -3.45
CA ALA A 95 -10.66 -17.87 -3.87
C ALA A 95 -12.00 -18.44 -4.35
N SER A 96 -11.99 -19.16 -5.48
CA SER A 96 -13.19 -19.81 -6.02
C SER A 96 -13.76 -20.87 -5.07
N ASP A 97 -12.89 -21.55 -4.32
CA ASP A 97 -13.28 -22.46 -3.24
C ASP A 97 -12.87 -21.89 -1.88
N GLN A 98 -13.84 -21.41 -1.10
CA GLN A 98 -13.64 -20.94 0.27
C GLN A 98 -13.54 -22.07 1.30
N LYS A 99 -13.77 -23.33 0.91
CA LYS A 99 -13.48 -24.49 1.77
C LYS A 99 -11.98 -24.74 1.86
N ARG A 100 -11.21 -24.31 0.85
CA ARG A 100 -9.76 -24.25 0.96
C ARG A 100 -9.39 -23.33 2.12
N SER A 101 -8.60 -23.82 3.06
CA SER A 101 -8.28 -23.11 4.30
C SER A 101 -7.08 -22.17 4.14
N PHE A 102 -6.83 -21.60 2.96
CA PHE A 102 -5.61 -20.82 2.72
C PHE A 102 -5.75 -19.73 1.65
N THR A 103 -4.98 -18.66 1.85
CA THR A 103 -4.71 -17.61 0.85
C THR A 103 -3.40 -17.91 0.14
N ASN A 104 -3.42 -17.87 -1.20
CA ASN A 104 -2.23 -17.93 -2.03
C ASN A 104 -1.76 -16.52 -2.36
N VAL A 105 -0.47 -16.29 -2.21
CA VAL A 105 0.16 -15.02 -2.56
C VAL A 105 1.37 -15.29 -3.44
N PHE A 106 1.42 -14.60 -4.57
CA PHE A 106 2.61 -14.49 -5.40
C PHE A 106 3.21 -13.08 -5.29
N SER A 107 4.53 -12.95 -5.31
CA SER A 107 5.20 -11.64 -5.28
C SER A 107 6.20 -11.50 -6.41
N SER A 108 6.23 -10.33 -7.06
CA SER A 108 7.24 -10.05 -8.09
C SER A 108 8.66 -9.96 -7.55
N HIS A 109 8.84 -9.78 -6.24
CA HIS A 109 10.16 -9.75 -5.60
C HIS A 109 10.57 -11.08 -4.96
N PHE A 110 9.61 -11.96 -4.71
CA PHE A 110 9.86 -13.25 -4.06
C PHE A 110 9.22 -14.35 -4.91
N PRO A 111 10.03 -15.11 -5.69
CA PRO A 111 9.51 -16.07 -6.65
C PRO A 111 8.86 -17.29 -5.99
N ASP A 112 9.21 -17.58 -4.73
CA ASP A 112 8.63 -18.70 -3.99
C ASP A 112 7.17 -18.40 -3.62
N PRO A 113 6.23 -19.32 -3.94
CA PRO A 113 4.83 -19.16 -3.57
C PRO A 113 4.66 -19.04 -2.05
N LEU A 114 3.86 -18.07 -1.63
CA LEU A 114 3.53 -17.87 -0.22
C LEU A 114 2.10 -18.34 0.03
N VAL A 115 1.94 -19.23 1.02
CA VAL A 115 0.63 -19.74 1.44
C VAL A 115 0.38 -19.36 2.88
N ILE A 116 -0.75 -18.72 3.16
CA ILE A 116 -1.15 -18.31 4.51
C ILE A 116 -2.42 -19.06 4.88
N GLN A 117 -2.34 -19.86 5.94
CA GLN A 117 -3.43 -20.70 6.43
C GLN A 117 -4.46 -19.89 7.23
N ARG A 118 -5.74 -20.27 7.10
CA ARG A 118 -6.90 -19.82 7.86
C ARG A 118 -7.23 -20.88 8.93
N PRO A 119 -7.58 -20.51 10.17
CA PRO A 119 -7.78 -19.15 10.68
C PRO A 119 -6.47 -18.37 10.78
N TYR A 120 -6.53 -17.07 10.46
CA TYR A 120 -5.33 -16.20 10.38
C TYR A 120 -4.82 -15.73 11.75
N ASP A 121 -5.61 -15.96 12.81
CA ASP A 121 -5.37 -15.52 14.19
C ASP A 121 -4.17 -16.17 14.87
N LYS A 122 -3.70 -17.32 14.38
CA LYS A 122 -2.51 -18.00 14.91
C LYS A 122 -1.25 -17.43 14.30
N ILE A 123 -0.42 -16.72 15.07
CA ILE A 123 0.91 -16.27 14.63
C ILE A 123 1.72 -17.50 14.21
N VAL A 124 2.05 -17.61 12.92
CA VAL A 124 2.91 -18.68 12.41
C VAL A 124 4.34 -18.13 12.41
N THR A 125 5.12 -18.55 13.39
CA THR A 125 6.51 -18.09 13.57
C THR A 125 7.47 -18.74 12.60
N GLU A 126 7.16 -19.95 12.11
CA GLU A 126 7.97 -20.71 11.17
C GLU A 126 7.71 -20.30 9.70
N CYS A 127 8.80 -20.14 8.91
CA CYS A 127 8.78 -20.06 7.45
C CYS A 127 8.01 -18.89 6.78
N LEU A 128 7.48 -17.92 7.51
CA LEU A 128 6.88 -16.71 6.92
C LEU A 128 7.78 -15.51 7.18
N SER A 129 8.56 -15.10 6.19
CA SER A 129 9.37 -13.87 6.24
C SER A 129 8.46 -12.64 6.10
N TRP A 130 8.19 -12.20 4.88
CA TRP A 130 7.29 -11.09 4.57
C TRP A 130 5.80 -11.48 4.66
N GLY A 131 5.48 -12.77 4.77
CA GLY A 131 4.10 -13.24 4.96
C GLY A 131 3.47 -12.84 6.29
N ARG A 132 4.28 -12.50 7.31
CA ARG A 132 3.82 -12.02 8.61
C ARG A 132 3.00 -10.74 8.51
N TYR A 133 3.40 -9.81 7.63
CA TYR A 133 2.65 -8.57 7.38
C TYR A 133 1.24 -8.87 6.86
N ILE A 134 1.14 -9.79 5.90
CA ILE A 134 -0.13 -10.20 5.30
C ILE A 134 -1.01 -10.90 6.34
N GLN A 135 -0.43 -11.85 7.06
CA GLN A 135 -1.13 -12.59 8.10
C GLN A 135 -1.70 -11.66 9.17
N GLY A 136 -0.89 -10.70 9.65
CA GLY A 136 -1.33 -9.74 10.64
C GLY A 136 -2.50 -8.88 10.18
N VAL A 137 -2.48 -8.39 8.93
CA VAL A 137 -3.62 -7.64 8.39
C VAL A 137 -4.87 -8.51 8.33
N LEU A 138 -4.77 -9.75 7.82
CA LEU A 138 -5.91 -10.67 7.73
C LEU A 138 -6.46 -11.04 9.11
N ALA A 139 -5.59 -11.21 10.11
CA ALA A 139 -5.97 -11.52 11.47
C ALA A 139 -6.63 -10.34 12.20
N LEU A 140 -5.99 -9.16 12.19
CA LEU A 140 -6.49 -7.97 12.90
C LEU A 140 -7.77 -7.39 12.28
N THR A 141 -8.05 -7.68 11.02
CA THR A 141 -9.31 -7.34 10.36
C THR A 141 -10.42 -8.37 10.59
N GLY A 142 -10.10 -9.52 11.21
CA GLY A 142 -11.03 -10.63 11.36
C GLY A 142 -11.44 -11.25 10.02
N CYS A 143 -10.56 -11.24 9.03
CA CYS A 143 -10.88 -11.71 7.69
C CYS A 143 -11.21 -13.21 7.70
N GLY A 144 -12.41 -13.55 7.24
CA GLY A 144 -12.88 -14.93 7.16
C GLY A 144 -12.69 -15.58 5.78
N LEU A 145 -12.14 -14.86 4.81
CA LEU A 145 -12.08 -15.28 3.41
C LEU A 145 -10.66 -15.63 2.97
N CYS A 146 -10.57 -16.49 1.97
CA CYS A 146 -9.33 -16.86 1.30
C CYS A 146 -9.24 -16.19 -0.07
N PHE A 147 -8.02 -15.90 -0.51
CA PHE A 147 -7.75 -15.15 -1.74
C PHE A 147 -6.66 -15.80 -2.60
N ASP A 148 -6.68 -15.50 -3.89
CA ASP A 148 -5.53 -15.62 -4.79
C ASP A 148 -5.06 -14.20 -5.11
N VAL A 149 -3.83 -13.86 -4.72
CA VAL A 149 -3.33 -12.48 -4.74
C VAL A 149 -1.92 -12.41 -5.34
N VAL A 150 -1.71 -11.42 -6.19
CA VAL A 150 -0.40 -10.96 -6.64
C VAL A 150 -0.04 -9.68 -5.90
N VAL A 151 1.19 -9.63 -5.42
CA VAL A 151 1.86 -8.44 -4.91
C VAL A 151 2.94 -8.04 -5.91
N HIS A 152 2.81 -6.88 -6.52
CA HIS A 152 3.79 -6.33 -7.44
C HIS A 152 4.28 -4.98 -6.92
N SER A 153 5.58 -4.74 -6.88
CA SER A 153 6.13 -3.49 -6.32
C SER A 153 7.33 -3.02 -7.11
N ASN A 154 7.46 -1.70 -7.29
CA ASN A 154 8.67 -1.06 -7.78
C ASN A 154 9.40 -0.26 -6.68
N ILE A 155 8.96 -0.40 -5.42
CA ILE A 155 9.67 0.13 -4.25
C ILE A 155 10.84 -0.83 -3.96
N PRO A 156 12.11 -0.38 -4.04
CA PRO A 156 13.26 -1.24 -3.76
C PRO A 156 13.21 -1.80 -2.34
N LEU A 157 13.38 -3.12 -2.21
CA LEU A 157 13.39 -3.79 -0.90
C LEU A 157 14.59 -3.32 -0.06
N GLY A 158 14.38 -3.16 1.24
CA GLY A 158 15.45 -2.77 2.19
C GLY A 158 15.99 -1.35 2.03
N SER A 159 15.40 -0.53 1.16
CA SER A 159 15.84 0.85 0.89
C SER A 159 15.36 1.89 1.91
N GLY A 160 14.60 1.44 2.92
CA GLY A 160 13.97 2.33 3.88
C GLY A 160 12.83 3.17 3.29
N LEU A 161 12.26 2.81 2.12
CA LEU A 161 11.17 3.54 1.45
C LEU A 161 9.74 3.02 1.79
N SER A 162 9.61 2.25 2.87
CA SER A 162 8.35 1.75 3.44
C SER A 162 7.54 0.79 2.56
N SER A 163 8.21 -0.16 1.92
CA SER A 163 7.54 -1.23 1.18
C SER A 163 6.64 -2.11 2.08
N SER A 164 6.96 -2.26 3.38
CA SER A 164 6.12 -2.98 4.35
C SER A 164 4.80 -2.27 4.60
N ALA A 165 4.85 -0.98 4.98
CA ALA A 165 3.65 -0.17 5.21
C ALA A 165 2.76 -0.07 3.96
N ALA A 166 3.36 0.01 2.77
CA ALA A 166 2.62 0.00 1.51
C ALA A 166 1.86 -1.34 1.30
N LEU A 167 2.51 -2.46 1.58
CA LEU A 167 1.90 -3.80 1.52
C LEU A 167 0.74 -3.92 2.51
N GLU A 168 0.96 -3.59 3.78
CA GLU A 168 -0.04 -3.73 4.84
C GLU A 168 -1.32 -2.95 4.54
N HIS A 169 -1.19 -1.74 4.00
CA HIS A 169 -2.31 -0.85 3.72
C HIS A 169 -3.24 -1.37 2.61
N ARG A 170 -2.79 -2.31 1.77
CA ARG A 170 -3.50 -2.73 0.56
C ARG A 170 -3.59 -4.23 0.33
N ILE A 171 -3.11 -5.07 1.26
CA ILE A 171 -3.01 -6.52 1.05
C ILE A 171 -4.35 -7.27 1.01
N THR A 172 -5.39 -6.77 1.67
CA THR A 172 -6.72 -7.40 1.65
C THR A 172 -7.60 -6.82 0.55
N LEU A 173 -8.41 -7.69 -0.06
CA LEU A 173 -9.44 -7.31 -1.03
C LEU A 173 -10.77 -6.94 -0.36
N GLU A 174 -10.84 -7.06 0.96
CA GLU A 174 -11.96 -6.61 1.78
C GLU A 174 -11.71 -5.18 2.29
N PRO A 175 -12.78 -4.42 2.63
CA PRO A 175 -12.62 -3.06 3.12
C PRO A 175 -11.75 -2.98 4.37
N LEU A 176 -10.76 -2.07 4.36
CA LEU A 176 -9.96 -1.70 5.52
C LEU A 176 -10.48 -0.41 6.17
N PRO A 177 -10.19 -0.20 7.47
CA PRO A 177 -10.29 1.12 8.07
C PRO A 177 -9.48 2.13 7.24
N ARG A 178 -9.88 3.40 7.27
CA ARG A 178 -9.21 4.48 6.51
C ARG A 178 -8.50 5.48 7.42
N GLY A 179 -7.61 6.24 6.82
CA GLY A 179 -6.86 7.29 7.47
C GLY A 179 -6.13 6.81 8.72
N VAL A 180 -6.28 7.52 9.84
CA VAL A 180 -5.57 7.22 11.10
C VAL A 180 -5.79 5.78 11.56
N ARG A 181 -7.04 5.30 11.51
CA ARG A 181 -7.38 3.93 11.94
C ARG A 181 -6.68 2.87 11.08
N SER A 182 -6.50 3.15 9.79
CA SER A 182 -5.73 2.25 8.93
C SER A 182 -4.28 2.21 9.39
N ALA A 183 -3.69 3.38 9.63
CA ALA A 183 -2.30 3.47 9.98
C ALA A 183 -2.00 2.83 11.34
N GLU A 184 -2.91 2.96 12.30
CA GLU A 184 -2.85 2.27 13.59
C GLU A 184 -2.92 0.76 13.43
N LEU A 185 -3.82 0.25 12.59
CA LEU A 185 -3.91 -1.18 12.31
C LEU A 185 -2.61 -1.70 11.71
N CYS A 186 -2.07 -1.02 10.71
CA CYS A 186 -0.81 -1.38 10.06
C CYS A 186 0.38 -1.34 11.05
N ARG A 187 0.47 -0.32 11.93
CA ARG A 187 1.53 -0.28 12.95
C ARG A 187 1.43 -1.45 13.94
N ARG A 188 0.20 -1.83 14.32
CA ARG A 188 -0.02 -3.02 15.14
C ARG A 188 0.40 -4.29 14.43
N VAL A 189 0.21 -4.39 13.11
CA VAL A 189 0.74 -5.51 12.32
C VAL A 189 2.26 -5.56 12.39
N GLU A 190 2.97 -4.44 12.18
CA GLU A 190 4.43 -4.42 12.29
C GLU A 190 4.92 -4.87 13.68
N HIS A 191 4.24 -4.45 14.75
CA HIS A 191 4.63 -4.78 16.12
C HIS A 191 4.25 -6.22 16.54
N GLU A 192 2.98 -6.60 16.34
CA GLU A 192 2.40 -7.84 16.87
C GLU A 192 2.71 -9.06 15.98
N TYR A 193 2.95 -8.86 14.68
CA TYR A 193 3.16 -9.97 13.72
C TYR A 193 4.53 -9.94 13.05
N ALA A 194 4.99 -8.78 12.57
CA ALA A 194 6.32 -8.69 11.97
C ALA A 194 7.45 -8.60 13.00
N GLU A 195 7.12 -8.29 14.26
CA GLU A 195 8.05 -8.12 15.38
C GLU A 195 9.09 -7.01 15.13
N VAL A 196 8.72 -6.00 14.35
CA VAL A 196 9.58 -4.86 14.03
C VAL A 196 9.21 -3.67 14.93
N PRO A 197 10.10 -3.23 15.83
CA PRO A 197 9.86 -2.04 16.63
C PRO A 197 9.96 -0.79 15.74
N CYS A 198 8.83 -0.10 15.56
CA CYS A 198 8.74 1.09 14.72
C CYS A 198 7.83 2.18 15.33
N GLY A 199 7.99 3.42 14.85
CA GLY A 199 7.03 4.48 15.10
C GLY A 199 5.79 4.37 14.21
N ILE A 200 5.11 5.48 13.97
CA ILE A 200 3.84 5.53 13.23
C ILE A 200 3.99 6.22 11.85
N MET A 201 5.17 6.79 11.58
CA MET A 201 5.44 7.68 10.45
C MET A 201 5.06 7.05 9.11
N ASP A 202 5.56 5.85 8.84
CA ASP A 202 5.41 5.17 7.56
C ASP A 202 3.94 4.92 7.25
N GLN A 203 3.24 4.29 8.19
CA GLN A 203 1.83 3.97 8.06
C GLN A 203 0.97 5.24 7.92
N PHE A 204 1.36 6.33 8.57
CA PHE A 204 0.68 7.62 8.44
C PHE A 204 0.79 8.19 7.04
N VAL A 205 1.99 8.19 6.47
CA VAL A 205 2.20 8.70 5.12
C VAL A 205 1.39 7.87 4.13
N ILE A 206 1.47 6.55 4.22
CA ILE A 206 0.75 5.67 3.28
C ILE A 206 -0.77 5.88 3.38
N ALA A 207 -1.31 6.06 4.59
CA ALA A 207 -2.74 6.24 4.78
C ALA A 207 -3.26 7.67 4.50
N LEU A 208 -2.43 8.70 4.63
CA LEU A 208 -2.86 10.10 4.73
C LEU A 208 -2.20 11.06 3.72
N ALA A 209 -1.20 10.61 2.96
CA ALA A 209 -0.53 11.46 2.01
C ALA A 209 -1.49 11.98 0.93
N GLU A 210 -1.26 13.23 0.55
CA GLU A 210 -1.92 13.87 -0.58
C GLU A 210 -0.86 14.23 -1.62
N HIS A 211 -1.26 14.16 -2.89
CA HIS A 211 -0.37 14.49 -4.00
C HIS A 211 0.20 15.91 -3.82
N ALA A 212 1.51 16.06 -4.06
CA ALA A 212 2.26 17.33 -3.96
C ALA A 212 2.27 17.99 -2.57
N HIS A 213 2.12 17.20 -1.50
CA HIS A 213 2.24 17.70 -0.13
C HIS A 213 3.18 16.85 0.72
N ALA A 214 3.96 17.51 1.58
CA ALA A 214 4.59 16.86 2.72
C ALA A 214 3.64 16.88 3.93
N LEU A 215 3.73 15.86 4.76
CA LEU A 215 2.90 15.69 5.95
C LEU A 215 3.74 15.98 7.19
N ARG A 216 3.47 17.08 7.89
CA ARG A 216 4.06 17.29 9.22
C ARG A 216 3.33 16.42 10.24
N ILE A 217 4.03 15.48 10.84
CA ILE A 217 3.49 14.57 11.86
C ILE A 217 4.08 14.95 13.22
N ASP A 218 3.21 15.10 14.21
CA ASP A 218 3.57 15.19 15.63
C ASP A 218 3.38 13.79 16.23
N CYS A 219 4.47 13.12 16.57
CA CYS A 219 4.43 11.75 17.10
C CYS A 219 4.13 11.71 18.60
N SER A 220 4.27 12.84 19.31
CA SER A 220 3.93 12.95 20.75
C SER A 220 2.43 12.96 21.02
N ARG A 221 1.64 13.41 20.04
CA ARG A 221 0.19 13.56 20.21
C ARG A 221 -0.51 12.23 20.09
N LYS A 222 -1.50 12.03 20.97
CA LYS A 222 -2.46 10.94 20.83
C LYS A 222 -3.15 11.04 19.47
N GLN A 223 -3.33 9.90 18.82
CA GLN A 223 -3.68 9.74 17.41
C GLN A 223 -4.94 10.51 16.93
N ARG A 224 -5.86 10.86 17.85
CA ARG A 224 -7.09 11.65 17.55
C ARG A 224 -6.85 13.15 17.37
N GLU A 225 -5.70 13.68 17.81
CA GLU A 225 -5.38 15.12 17.87
C GLU A 225 -4.23 15.53 16.93
N GLN A 226 -3.81 14.64 16.02
CA GLN A 226 -2.75 14.95 15.08
C GLN A 226 -3.18 16.05 14.11
N THR A 227 -2.74 17.26 14.43
CA THR A 227 -2.83 18.42 13.56
C THR A 227 -1.92 18.21 12.36
N ARG A 228 -2.53 17.98 11.20
CA ARG A 228 -1.86 17.85 9.92
C ARG A 228 -1.67 19.23 9.33
N LYS A 229 -0.45 19.53 8.92
CA LYS A 229 -0.19 20.65 8.02
C LYS A 229 0.41 20.07 6.76
N TYR A 230 -0.39 20.12 5.70
CA TYR A 230 0.09 19.84 4.37
C TYR A 230 0.97 21.00 3.93
N ILE A 231 2.26 20.73 3.72
CA ILE A 231 3.17 21.72 3.15
C ILE A 231 3.09 21.56 1.65
N HIS A 232 2.41 22.50 1.00
CA HIS A 232 2.25 22.51 -0.46
C HIS A 232 3.53 23.02 -1.12
N TRP A 233 3.97 22.33 -2.18
CA TRP A 233 5.00 22.87 -3.05
C TRP A 233 4.34 23.71 -4.16
N PRO A 234 4.56 25.03 -4.23
CA PRO A 234 3.99 25.82 -5.31
C PRO A 234 4.52 25.32 -6.65
N ARG A 235 3.62 24.92 -7.56
CA ARG A 235 4.01 24.69 -8.96
C ARG A 235 4.56 26.01 -9.50
N LYS A 236 5.77 26.03 -10.07
CA LYS A 236 6.18 27.15 -10.92
C LYS A 236 5.19 27.21 -12.09
N SER A 237 4.24 28.12 -12.05
CA SER A 237 3.49 28.55 -13.22
C SER A 237 4.47 29.22 -14.17
N GLY A 238 4.86 28.53 -15.25
CA GLY A 238 5.62 29.09 -16.37
C GLY A 238 7.06 29.51 -16.04
N VAL A 239 8.01 28.58 -16.19
CA VAL A 239 9.39 28.98 -16.49
C VAL A 239 9.45 29.11 -18.01
N GLY A 240 9.35 30.36 -18.50
CA GLY A 240 9.77 30.69 -19.86
C GLY A 240 11.26 30.32 -20.06
N PRO A 241 11.73 30.19 -21.31
CA PRO A 241 13.06 29.66 -21.58
C PRO A 241 14.12 30.45 -20.81
N LEU A 242 14.98 29.71 -20.09
CA LEU A 242 16.17 30.23 -19.44
C LEU A 242 17.10 30.79 -20.51
N ASN A 243 17.10 32.11 -20.68
CA ASN A 243 18.15 32.78 -21.43
C ASN A 243 19.44 32.69 -20.61
N HIS A 244 20.44 32.07 -21.22
CA HIS A 244 21.82 32.01 -20.73
C HIS A 244 22.36 33.42 -20.43
N LEU A 245 23.02 33.54 -19.28
CA LEU A 245 24.08 34.51 -19.01
C LEU A 245 25.30 33.74 -18.50
#